data_AF-A0A5C7R6F4-F1
#
_entry.id   AF-A0A5C7R6F4-F1
#
_cell.length_a   1.000
_cell.length_b   1.000
_cell.length_c   1.000
_cell.angle_alpha   90.00
_cell.angle_beta   90.00
_cell.angle_gamma   90.00
#
_symmetry.space_group_name_H-M   'P 1'
#
loop_
_entity.id
_entity.type
_entity.pdbx_description
1 polymer ?
#
loop_
_entity_poly.entity_id
_entity_poly.type
_entity_poly.pdbx_seq_one_letter_code
_entity_poly.pdbx_strand_id
1 'polypeptide(L)' 'VNVVKKHQKPNPTLGVQGGVIEKEMPIQASNVMLVNPATGKGDRIGFKLLEDGKKIRVFKSNGERVDA' A
#
# COMPACT_ATOMS: atom_id res chain seq x y z
N VAL A 1 -9.42 -0.49 -2.49
CA VAL A 1 -9.10 0.22 -1.22
C VAL A 1 -10.40 0.38 -0.43
N ASN A 2 -10.35 0.51 0.90
CA ASN A 2 -11.54 0.49 1.75
C ASN A 2 -12.15 1.90 1.83
N VAL A 3 -13.17 2.15 1.00
CA VAL A 3 -13.84 3.46 0.93
C VAL A 3 -15.12 3.42 1.76
N VAL A 4 -15.28 4.39 2.65
CA VAL A 4 -16.50 4.55 3.44
C VAL A 4 -17.11 5.93 3.22
N LYS A 5 -18.44 5.98 3.32
CA LYS A 5 -19.17 7.24 3.36
C LYS A 5 -19.18 7.76 4.80
N LYS A 6 -18.59 8.94 5.01
CA LYS A 6 -18.53 9.61 6.31
C LYS A 6 -19.30 10.91 6.26
N HIS A 7 -20.22 11.09 7.21
CA HIS A 7 -20.85 12.38 7.45
C HIS A 7 -19.84 13.32 8.11
N GLN A 8 -19.54 14.44 7.46
CA GLN A 8 -18.63 15.47 7.95
C GLN A 8 -19.42 16.75 8.27
N LYS A 9 -19.27 17.25 9.49
CA LYS A 9 -19.78 18.56 9.87
C LYS A 9 -18.98 19.64 9.14
N PRO A 10 -19.63 20.72 8.66
CA PRO A 10 -18.94 21.84 8.05
C PRO A 10 -17.99 22.50 9.06
N ASN A 11 -16.84 22.96 8.57
CA ASN A 11 -15.92 23.80 9.33
C ASN A 11 -15.55 25.05 8.51
N PRO A 12 -16.28 26.17 8.69
CA PRO A 12 -16.09 27.39 7.91
C PRO A 12 -14.70 28.02 8.05
N THR A 13 -14.05 27.92 9.21
CA THR A 13 -12.72 28.53 9.43
C THR A 13 -11.61 27.80 8.67
N LEU A 14 -11.82 26.52 8.33
CA LEU A 14 -10.91 25.72 7.51
C LEU A 14 -11.39 25.59 6.05
N GLY A 15 -12.46 26.28 5.66
CA GLY A 15 -13.05 26.17 4.32
C GLY A 15 -13.63 24.79 3.99
N VAL A 16 -13.91 23.95 5.00
CA VAL A 16 -14.42 22.58 4.80
C VAL A 16 -15.93 22.60 4.69
N GLN A 17 -16.45 22.27 3.52
CA GLN A 17 -17.89 22.09 3.29
C GLN A 17 -18.39 20.83 3.99
N GLY A 18 -19.56 20.94 4.65
CA GLY A 18 -20.22 19.79 5.28
C GLY A 18 -20.92 18.90 4.27
N GLY A 19 -21.13 17.64 4.62
CA GLY A 19 -21.83 16.69 3.76
C GLY A 19 -21.40 15.25 3.96
N VAL A 20 -21.82 14.39 3.05
CA VAL A 20 -21.34 13.01 2.97
C VAL A 20 -20.10 12.99 2.08
N ILE A 21 -18.94 12.71 2.68
CA ILE A 21 -17.69 12.57 1.95
C ILE A 21 -17.31 11.09 1.81
N GLU A 22 -16.62 10.76 0.74
CA GLU A 22 -15.95 9.47 0.61
C GLU A 22 -14.55 9.58 1.21
N LYS A 23 -14.22 8.64 2.10
CA LYS A 23 -12.91 8.61 2.76
C LYS A 23 -12.34 7.21 2.73
N GLU A 24 -11.06 7.12 2.39
CA GLU A 24 -10.28 5.88 2.54
C GLU A 24 -10.03 5.58 4.01
N MET A 25 -10.34 4.34 4.40
CA MET A 25 -10.11 3.81 5.73
C MET A 25 -8.96 2.80 5.72
N PRO A 26 -8.29 2.62 6.87
CA PRO A 26 -7.21 1.65 6.98
C PRO A 26 -7.64 0.25 6.54
N ILE A 27 -6.72 -0.47 5.90
CA ILE A 27 -6.79 -1.91 5.66
C ILE A 27 -5.68 -2.56 6.48
N GLN A 28 -5.97 -3.72 7.04
CA GLN A 28 -5.01 -4.48 7.83
C GLN A 28 -3.89 -5.00 6.90
N ALA A 29 -2.63 -4.79 7.29
CA ALA A 29 -1.48 -4.99 6.42
C ALA A 29 -1.26 -6.43 5.94
N SER A 30 -1.81 -7.44 6.63
CA SER A 30 -1.72 -8.85 6.18
C SER A 30 -2.73 -9.18 5.06
N ASN A 31 -3.70 -8.31 4.80
CA ASN A 31 -4.67 -8.46 3.71
C ASN A 31 -4.17 -7.87 2.38
N VAL A 32 -2.92 -7.39 2.31
CA VAL A 32 -2.32 -6.83 1.09
C VAL A 32 -1.03 -7.56 0.73
N MET A 33 -0.72 -7.60 -0.57
CA MET A 33 0.52 -8.17 -1.11
C MET A 33 1.14 -7.18 -2.11
N LEU A 34 2.46 -7.24 -2.28
CA LEU A 34 3.12 -6.49 -3.34
C LEU A 34 2.89 -7.19 -4.67
N VAL A 35 2.53 -6.41 -5.68
CA VAL A 35 2.38 -6.91 -7.05
C VAL A 35 3.76 -7.09 -7.65
N ASN A 36 4.05 -8.30 -8.11
CA ASN A 36 5.23 -8.57 -8.90
C ASN A 36 4.96 -8.14 -10.36
N PRO A 37 5.66 -7.13 -10.90
CA PRO A 37 5.40 -6.62 -12.25
C PRO A 37 5.68 -7.65 -13.35
N ALA A 38 6.57 -8.62 -13.14
CA ALA A 38 6.87 -9.66 -14.12
C ALA A 38 5.73 -10.70 -14.25
N THR A 39 4.95 -10.92 -13.19
CA THR A 39 3.88 -11.94 -13.17
C THR A 39 2.47 -11.35 -13.13
N GLY A 40 2.35 -10.06 -12.80
CA GLY A 40 1.08 -9.36 -12.59
C GLY A 40 0.30 -9.84 -11.36
N LYS A 41 0.89 -10.67 -10.50
CA LYS A 41 0.24 -11.28 -9.33
C LYS A 41 0.85 -10.75 -8.03
N GLY A 42 0.08 -10.83 -6.94
CA GLY A 42 0.61 -10.61 -5.59
C GLY A 42 1.60 -11.70 -5.21
N ASP A 43 2.77 -11.31 -4.69
CA ASP A 43 3.83 -12.24 -4.32
C ASP A 43 4.40 -11.98 -2.92
N ARG A 44 4.95 -13.03 -2.31
CA ARG A 44 5.64 -12.96 -1.03
C ARG A 44 7.05 -12.42 -1.21
N ILE A 45 7.52 -11.72 -0.19
CA ILE A 45 8.86 -11.12 -0.16
C ILE A 45 9.84 -12.01 0.60
N GLY A 46 11.05 -12.13 0.07
CA GLY A 46 12.26 -12.61 0.74
C GLY A 46 13.30 -11.51 0.87
N PHE A 47 14.42 -11.83 1.51
CA PHE A 47 15.57 -10.92 1.61
C PHE A 47 16.81 -11.58 1.04
N LYS A 48 17.63 -10.80 0.34
CA LYS A 48 18.94 -11.21 -0.16
C LYS A 48 19.97 -10.18 0.27
N LEU A 49 21.17 -10.65 0.62
CA LEU A 49 22.33 -9.79 0.85
C LEU A 49 23.07 -9.64 -0.49
N LEU A 50 23.35 -8.40 -0.87
CA LEU A 50 24.22 -8.09 -2.00
C LEU A 50 25.69 -8.16 -1.57
N GLU A 51 26.58 -8.26 -2.55
CA GLU A 51 28.03 -8.35 -2.33
C GLU A 51 28.60 -7.10 -1.66
N ASP A 52 27.93 -5.95 -1.81
CA ASP A 52 28.24 -4.68 -1.13
C ASP A 52 27.74 -4.64 0.33
N GLY A 53 27.19 -5.74 0.84
CA GLY A 53 26.64 -5.86 2.20
C GLY A 53 25.22 -5.32 2.36
N LYS A 54 24.58 -4.76 1.33
CA LYS A 54 23.22 -4.24 1.43
C LYS A 54 22.17 -5.35 1.42
N LYS A 55 21.20 -5.25 2.32
CA LYS A 55 20.04 -6.15 2.35
C LYS A 55 18.93 -5.59 1.46
N ILE A 56 18.57 -6.33 0.42
CA ILE A 56 17.47 -6.00 -0.48
C ILE A 56 16.29 -6.94 -0.31
N ARG A 57 15.11 -6.44 -0.63
CA ARG A 57 13.89 -7.24 -0.77
C ARG A 57 13.84 -7.86 -2.16
N VAL A 58 13.46 -9.12 -2.24
CA VAL A 58 13.28 -9.86 -3.50
C VAL A 58 11.94 -10.57 -3.51
N PHE A 59 11.31 -10.65 -4.68
CA PHE A 59 10.12 -11.47 -4.90
C PHE A 59 10.49 -12.95 -4.80
N LYS A 60 9.74 -13.73 -4.01
CA LYS A 60 10.05 -15.15 -3.81
C LYS A 60 9.79 -16.01 -5.05
N SER A 61 8.88 -15.58 -5.93
CA SER A 61 8.53 -16.35 -7.13
C SER A 61 9.64 -16.40 -8.18
N ASN A 62 10.32 -15.27 -8.42
CA ASN A 62 11.30 -15.11 -9.50
C ASN A 62 12.67 -14.58 -9.04
N GLY A 63 12.81 -14.21 -7.77
CA GLY A 63 14.06 -13.66 -7.21
C GLY A 63 14.37 -12.23 -7.65
N GLU A 64 13.46 -11.58 -8.38
CA GLU A 64 13.64 -10.21 -8.84
C GLU A 64 13.60 -9.23 -7.67
N ARG A 65 14.32 -8.12 -7.84
CA ARG A 65 14.38 -7.07 -6.84
C ARG A 65 13.01 -6.39 -6.70
N VAL A 66 12.59 -6.19 -5.46
CA VAL A 66 11.44 -5.35 -5.14
C VAL A 66 11.92 -3.91 -5.13
N ASP A 67 11.69 -3.19 -6.22
CA ASP A 67 11.90 -1.74 -6.24
C ASP A 67 10.75 -1.00 -5.54
N ALA A 68 11.09 0.14 -4.94
CA ALA A 68 10.20 0.98 -4.14
C ALA A 68 9.76 2.20 -4.94
#